data_AF-A0AAW2JAF6-F1
#
_entry.id   AF-A0AAW2JAF6-F1
#
_cell.length_a   1.000
_cell.length_b   1.000
_cell.length_c   1.000
_cell.angle_alpha   90.00
_cell.angle_beta   90.00
_cell.angle_gamma   90.00
#
_symmetry.space_group_name_H-M   'P 1'
#
loop_
_entity.id
_entity.type
_entity.pdbx_description
1 polymer ?
#
loop_
_entity_poly.entity_id
_entity_poly.type
_entity_poly.pdbx_seq_one_letter_code
_entity_poly.pdbx_strand_id
1 'polypeptide(L)'
;MKELYVVPNQYIRYAVKKAFFSVRMIRGSSVLEHRVMMLSVVKKLNNLQVDLENKEKHVDVILQSPPPSFDQFIINYNMNGLEKNLYDLINMLVQYEATIEKSAL
;
A
#
# COMPACT_ATOMS: atom_id res chain seq x y z
N MET A 1 22.07 -9.35 33.93
CA MET A 1 20.82 -9.90 33.34
C MET A 1 20.22 -8.77 32.52
N LYS A 2 20.20 -8.86 31.18
CA LYS A 2 19.48 -7.89 30.34
C LYS A 2 18.04 -8.37 30.28
N GLU A 3 17.13 -7.64 30.91
CA GLU A 3 15.70 -7.83 30.71
C GLU A 3 15.41 -7.63 29.22
N LEU A 4 15.24 -8.73 28.50
CA LEU A 4 14.71 -8.72 27.15
C LEU A 4 13.27 -8.28 27.27
N TYR A 5 13.01 -7.00 26.95
CA TYR A 5 11.66 -6.49 26.73
C TYR A 5 11.01 -7.34 25.64
N VAL A 6 10.28 -8.38 26.05
CA VAL A 6 9.42 -9.15 25.14
C VAL A 6 8.27 -8.22 24.80
N VAL A 7 8.40 -7.51 23.69
CA VAL A 7 7.32 -6.69 23.14
C VAL A 7 6.12 -7.63 22.90
N PRO A 8 4.95 -7.39 23.51
CA PRO A 8 3.81 -8.26 23.35
C PRO A 8 3.44 -8.40 21.87
N ASN A 9 3.19 -9.63 21.42
CA ASN A 9 2.84 -9.93 20.02
C ASN A 9 1.67 -9.03 19.53
N GLN A 10 0.71 -8.75 20.40
CA GLN A 10 -0.42 -7.86 20.11
C GLN A 10 -0.01 -6.41 19.80
N TYR A 11 1.00 -5.88 20.51
CA TYR A 11 1.53 -4.54 20.23
C TYR A 11 2.23 -4.50 18.87
N ILE A 12 3.02 -5.53 18.53
CA ILE A 12 3.67 -5.65 17.21
C ILE A 12 2.61 -5.72 16.10
N ARG A 13 1.59 -6.56 16.26
CA ARG A 13 0.46 -6.65 15.31
C ARG A 13 -0.24 -5.31 15.15
N TYR A 14 -0.52 -4.59 16.24
CA TYR A 14 -1.12 -3.26 16.20
C TYR A 14 -0.23 -2.25 15.46
N ALA A 15 1.06 -2.17 15.81
CA ALA A 15 2.00 -1.23 15.21
C ALA A 15 2.13 -1.45 13.70
N VAL A 16 2.15 -2.71 13.25
CA VAL A 16 2.20 -3.06 11.82
C VAL A 16 0.91 -2.68 11.10
N LYS A 17 -0.26 -2.97 11.68
CA LYS A 17 -1.54 -2.51 11.11
C LYS A 17 -1.60 -0.99 11.03
N LYS A 18 -1.23 -0.28 12.10
CA LYS A 18 -1.20 1.19 12.13
C LYS A 18 -0.28 1.75 11.05
N ALA A 19 0.94 1.22 10.94
CA ALA A 19 1.88 1.64 9.91
C ALA A 19 1.29 1.40 8.50
N PHE A 20 0.66 0.25 8.27
CA PHE A 20 0.01 -0.07 6.99
C PHE A 20 -1.12 0.90 6.63
N PHE A 21 -2.07 1.13 7.53
CA PHE A 21 -3.18 2.07 7.29
C PHE A 21 -2.74 3.53 7.20
N SER A 22 -1.53 3.86 7.65
CA SER A 22 -0.96 5.20 7.57
C SER A 22 -0.07 5.42 6.34
N VAL A 23 0.10 4.39 5.49
CA VAL A 23 0.92 4.52 4.28
C VAL A 23 0.31 5.57 3.36
N ARG A 24 1.08 6.62 3.12
CA ARG A 24 0.80 7.69 2.17
C ARG A 24 2.03 7.87 1.30
N MET A 25 1.81 8.17 0.04
CA MET A 25 2.88 8.54 -0.88
C MET A 25 3.45 9.89 -0.46
N ILE A 26 4.77 10.03 -0.44
CA ILE A 26 5.42 11.29 -0.06
C ILE A 26 5.18 12.28 -1.20
N ARG A 27 4.84 13.53 -0.86
CA ARG A 27 4.62 14.56 -1.89
C ARG A 27 5.92 14.78 -2.66
N GLY A 28 5.89 14.56 -3.98
CA GLY A 28 7.05 14.70 -4.87
C GLY A 28 7.96 13.46 -4.96
N SER A 29 7.65 12.36 -4.26
CA SER A 29 8.29 11.06 -4.51
C SER A 29 7.63 10.34 -5.68
N SER A 30 8.36 9.42 -6.33
CA SER A 30 7.80 8.59 -7.41
C SER A 30 6.92 7.45 -6.87
N VAL A 31 5.98 6.96 -7.68
CA VAL A 31 5.22 5.72 -7.40
C VAL A 31 6.18 4.52 -7.36
N LEU A 32 7.33 4.57 -8.02
CA LEU A 32 8.34 3.51 -7.94
C LEU A 32 8.94 3.38 -6.52
N GLU A 33 9.31 4.48 -5.90
CA GLU A 33 9.76 4.51 -4.50
C GLU A 33 8.64 4.06 -3.55
N HIS A 34 7.43 4.53 -3.81
CA HIS A 34 6.24 4.14 -3.06
C HIS A 34 5.91 2.65 -3.20
N ARG A 35 6.11 2.06 -4.39
CA ARG A 35 5.97 0.62 -4.66
C ARG A 35 6.92 -0.20 -3.79
N VAL A 36 8.18 0.22 -3.64
CA VAL A 36 9.14 -0.47 -2.76
C VAL A 36 8.65 -0.45 -1.32
N MET A 37 8.11 0.69 -0.86
CA MET A 37 7.49 0.81 0.46
C MET A 37 6.29 -0.15 0.60
N MET A 38 5.35 -0.13 -0.35
CA MET A 38 4.16 -1.01 -0.35
C MET A 38 4.54 -2.48 -0.30
N LEU A 39 5.47 -2.92 -1.15
CA LEU A 39 5.96 -4.30 -1.17
C LEU A 39 6.63 -4.68 0.15
N SER A 40 7.40 -3.76 0.76
CA SER A 40 7.98 -4.01 2.08
C SER A 40 6.92 -4.18 3.16
N VAL A 41 5.83 -3.41 3.11
CA VAL A 41 4.76 -3.51 4.10
C VAL A 41 3.95 -4.80 3.91
N VAL A 42 3.64 -5.18 2.67
CA VAL A 42 3.00 -6.46 2.33
C VAL A 42 3.83 -7.64 2.83
N LYS A 43 5.14 -7.62 2.59
CA LYS A 43 6.06 -8.65 3.08
C LYS A 43 6.06 -8.73 4.61
N LYS A 44 6.03 -7.58 5.31
CA LYS A 44 5.95 -7.54 6.78
C LYS A 44 4.63 -8.10 7.30
N LEU A 45 3.50 -7.80 6.65
CA LEU A 45 2.18 -8.34 7.00
C LEU A 45 2.14 -9.86 6.88
N ASN A 46 2.62 -10.39 5.74
CA ASN A 46 2.71 -11.84 5.50
C ASN A 46 3.59 -12.54 6.53
N ASN A 47 4.77 -11.98 6.83
CA ASN A 47 5.71 -12.57 7.78
C ASN A 47 5.16 -12.65 9.22
N LEU A 48 4.26 -11.73 9.59
CA LEU A 48 3.70 -11.66 10.93
C LEU A 48 2.43 -12.49 11.09
N GLN A 49 2.01 -13.24 10.06
CA GLN A 49 0.73 -13.95 10.02
C GLN A 49 -0.41 -13.04 10.51
N VAL A 50 -0.31 -11.76 10.18
CA VAL A 50 -1.37 -10.80 10.42
C VAL A 50 -2.34 -11.04 9.30
N ASP A 51 -3.23 -12.01 9.49
CA ASP A 51 -4.45 -12.09 8.71
C ASP A 51 -5.21 -10.78 8.95
N LEU A 52 -5.05 -9.86 8.02
CA LEU A 52 -6.11 -8.92 7.73
C LEU A 52 -7.15 -9.79 7.04
N GLU A 53 -8.15 -10.23 7.80
CA GLU A 53 -9.12 -11.28 7.46
C GLU A 53 -9.82 -11.16 6.10
N ASN A 54 -9.56 -10.12 5.29
CA ASN A 54 -10.05 -9.97 3.92
C ASN A 54 -8.97 -9.39 2.99
N LYS A 55 -8.78 -10.02 1.82
CA LYS A 55 -7.95 -9.48 0.71
C LYS A 55 -8.34 -8.05 0.30
N GLU A 56 -9.63 -7.72 0.41
CA GLU A 56 -10.19 -6.39 0.12
C GLU A 56 -9.51 -5.28 0.95
N LYS A 57 -9.20 -5.55 2.23
CA LYS A 57 -8.56 -4.57 3.13
C LYS A 57 -7.16 -4.16 2.67
N HIS A 58 -6.48 -4.95 1.85
CA HIS A 58 -5.16 -4.57 1.33
C HIS A 58 -5.26 -3.66 0.11
N VAL A 59 -6.26 -3.88 -0.74
CA VAL A 59 -6.51 -3.08 -1.94
C VAL A 59 -6.91 -1.67 -1.55
N ASP A 60 -7.84 -1.52 -0.62
CA ASP A 60 -8.31 -0.21 -0.14
C ASP A 60 -7.15 0.63 0.44
N VAL A 61 -6.25 -0.01 1.19
CA VAL A 61 -5.08 0.64 1.78
C VAL A 61 -4.08 1.11 0.73
N ILE A 62 -3.92 0.35 -0.36
CA ILE A 62 -3.09 0.78 -1.49
C ILE A 62 -3.77 1.93 -2.23
N LEU A 63 -5.08 1.84 -2.50
CA LEU A 63 -5.82 2.87 -3.24
C LEU A 63 -5.91 4.22 -2.50
N GLN A 64 -5.93 4.23 -1.16
CA GLN A 64 -5.95 5.48 -0.38
C GLN A 64 -4.58 6.19 -0.27
N SER A 65 -3.51 5.55 -0.73
CA SER A 65 -2.14 6.01 -0.48
C SER A 65 -1.58 7.04 -1.48
N PRO A 66 -1.93 7.02 -2.79
CA PRO A 66 -1.44 7.99 -3.76
C PRO A 66 -2.05 9.38 -3.53
N PRO A 67 -1.47 10.44 -4.09
CA PRO A 67 -2.02 11.80 -4.01
C PRO A 67 -3.29 11.96 -4.89
N PRO A 68 -4.07 13.05 -4.71
CA PRO A 68 -5.31 13.29 -5.46
C PRO A 68 -5.19 13.28 -6.99
N SER A 69 -3.97 13.46 -7.55
CA SER A 69 -3.74 13.31 -9.00
C SER A 69 -4.06 11.91 -9.53
N PHE A 70 -4.21 10.91 -8.65
CA PHE A 70 -4.59 9.54 -8.99
C PHE A 70 -6.09 9.27 -8.84
N ASP A 71 -6.92 10.25 -8.48
CA ASP A 71 -8.36 10.04 -8.22
C ASP A 71 -9.09 9.43 -9.44
N GLN A 72 -8.74 9.86 -10.65
CA GLN A 72 -9.32 9.30 -11.87
C GLN A 72 -8.95 7.82 -12.07
N PHE A 73 -7.73 7.42 -11.70
CA PHE A 73 -7.33 6.02 -11.69
C PHE A 73 -8.15 5.21 -10.69
N ILE A 74 -8.33 5.72 -9.47
CA ILE A 74 -9.07 5.05 -8.39
C ILE A 74 -10.54 4.84 -8.81
N ILE A 75 -11.19 5.87 -9.36
CA ILE A 75 -12.56 5.78 -9.89
C ILE A 75 -12.63 4.70 -10.98
N ASN A 76 -11.71 4.72 -11.94
CA ASN A 76 -11.69 3.74 -13.03
C ASN A 76 -11.42 2.31 -12.53
N TYR A 77 -10.54 2.14 -11.55
CA TYR A 77 -10.24 0.84 -10.96
C TYR A 77 -11.47 0.25 -10.26
N ASN A 78 -12.15 1.05 -9.43
CA ASN A 78 -13.34 0.65 -8.70
C ASN A 78 -14.54 0.37 -9.63
N MET A 79 -14.73 1.21 -10.65
CA MET A 79 -15.86 1.09 -11.58
C MET A 79 -15.75 -0.10 -12.53
N ASN A 80 -14.54 -0.50 -12.91
CA ASN A 80 -14.32 -1.61 -13.84
C ASN A 80 -14.36 -2.99 -13.18
N GLY A 81 -14.60 -3.07 -11.86
CA GLY A 81 -14.71 -4.35 -11.14
C GLY A 81 -13.48 -5.24 -11.29
N LEU A 82 -12.29 -4.64 -11.44
CA LEU A 82 -11.06 -5.37 -11.67
C LEU A 82 -10.63 -6.04 -10.35
N GLU A 83 -11.07 -7.27 -10.11
CA GLU A 83 -10.48 -8.13 -9.09
C GLU A 83 -9.07 -8.52 -9.54
N LYS A 84 -8.12 -7.62 -9.30
CA LYS A 84 -6.72 -7.83 -9.57
C LYS A 84 -5.98 -8.06 -8.27
N ASN A 85 -5.00 -8.96 -8.32
CA ASN A 85 -4.15 -9.20 -7.17
C ASN A 85 -3.36 -7.91 -6.85
N LEU A 86 -2.82 -7.85 -5.64
CA LEU A 86 -2.13 -6.66 -5.12
C LEU A 86 -0.94 -6.21 -5.98
N TYR A 87 -0.22 -7.15 -6.59
CA TYR A 87 0.93 -6.83 -7.45
C TYR A 87 0.49 -6.19 -8.75
N ASP A 88 -0.62 -6.63 -9.33
CA ASP A 88 -1.19 -6.04 -10.54
C ASP A 88 -1.66 -4.61 -10.30
N LEU A 89 -2.33 -4.34 -9.18
CA LEU A 89 -2.72 -2.99 -8.78
C LEU A 89 -1.49 -2.06 -8.67
N ILE A 90 -0.43 -2.52 -8.02
CA ILE A 90 0.82 -1.77 -7.89
C ILE A 90 1.43 -1.47 -9.28
N ASN A 91 1.44 -2.45 -10.19
CA ASN A 91 1.97 -2.23 -11.54
C ASN A 91 1.11 -1.25 -12.34
N MET A 92 -0.21 -1.29 -12.19
CA MET A 92 -1.13 -0.34 -12.84
C MET A 92 -0.93 1.09 -12.34
N LEU A 93 -0.67 1.29 -11.04
CA LEU A 93 -0.32 2.60 -10.48
C LEU A 93 0.97 3.16 -11.11
N VAL A 94 2.00 2.33 -11.27
CA VAL A 94 3.26 2.73 -11.93
C VAL A 94 3.03 3.14 -13.38
N GLN A 95 2.23 2.37 -14.12
CA GLN A 95 1.90 2.71 -15.50
C GLN A 95 1.12 4.02 -15.59
N TYR A 96 0.18 4.24 -14.67
CA TYR A 96 -0.61 5.47 -14.64
C TYR A 96 0.24 6.71 -14.32
N GLU A 97 1.19 6.62 -13.39
CA GLU A 97 2.15 7.71 -13.12
C GLU A 97 2.88 8.13 -14.40
N ALA A 98 3.41 7.17 -15.16
CA ALA A 98 4.10 7.46 -16.42
C ALA A 98 3.20 8.12 -17.48
N THR A 99 1.87 7.93 -17.40
CA THR A 99 0.92 8.66 -18.26
C THR A 99 0.67 10.09 -17.79
N ILE A 100 0.61 10.32 -16.47
CA ILE A 100 0.48 11.65 -15.88
C ILE A 100 1.71 12.50 -16.24
N GLU A 101 2.91 11.95 -16.04
CA GLU A 101 4.17 12.63 -16.35
C GLU A 101 4.26 13.05 -17.82
N LYS A 102 3.83 12.17 -18.75
CA LYS A 102 3.78 12.48 -20.18
C LYS A 102 2.76 13.56 -20.53
N SER A 103 1.67 13.66 -19.79
CA SER A 103 0.62 14.66 -20.01
C SER A 103 0.91 16.03 -19.39
N ALA A 104 1.94 16.11 -18.54
CA ALA A 104 2.40 17.34 -17.91
C ALA A 104 3.50 18.08 -18.70
N LEU A 105 3.94 17.49 -19.82
CA LEU A 105 4.86 18.06 -20.83
C LEU A 105 4.06 18.73 -21.95
#